data_AF-L5M945-F1
#
_entry.id   AF-L5M945-F1
#
_cell.length_a   1.000
_cell.length_b   1.000
_cell.length_c   1.000
_cell.angle_alpha   90.00
_cell.angle_beta   90.00
_cell.angle_gamma   90.00
#
_symmetry.space_group_name_H-M   'P 1'
#
loop_
_entity.id
_entity.type
_entity.pdbx_description
1 polymer ?
#
loop_
_entity_poly.entity_id
_entity_poly.type
_entity_poly.pdbx_seq_one_letter_code
_entity_poly.pdbx_strand_id
1 'polypeptide(L)'
;MEMSSAWAMFLLLAGSQVRVTHSWSFSNEGKGIESYFLATVEYALHIFNVKSKDTNAYRLVSILDSQREKTFICFFTISIDPWRTVFQLLNKTCLEGTY
;
A
#
# COMPACT_ATOMS: atom_id res chain seq x y z
N MET A 1 55.09 -2.02 -26.58
CA MET A 1 54.80 -2.36 -25.17
C MET A 1 54.12 -1.15 -24.56
N GLU A 2 52.79 -1.23 -24.55
CA GLU A 2 51.83 -0.53 -23.69
C GLU A 2 52.16 0.88 -23.20
N MET A 3 51.59 1.89 -23.87
CA MET A 3 51.31 3.20 -23.25
C MET A 3 49.88 3.14 -22.69
N SER A 4 49.63 2.28 -21.71
CA SER A 4 48.29 2.13 -21.11
C SER A 4 48.06 3.22 -20.05
N SER A 5 47.38 4.26 -20.52
CA SER A 5 46.70 5.35 -19.82
C SER A 5 46.49 5.21 -18.30
N ALA A 6 47.30 5.95 -17.53
CA ALA A 6 47.10 6.16 -16.09
C ALA A 6 45.77 6.86 -15.74
N TRP A 7 45.04 7.37 -16.72
CA TRP A 7 43.75 8.05 -16.56
C TRP A 7 42.60 7.09 -16.28
N ALA A 8 42.72 5.81 -16.66
CA ALA A 8 41.69 4.80 -16.41
C ALA A 8 41.47 4.55 -14.91
N MET A 9 42.53 4.67 -14.09
CA MET A 9 42.44 4.51 -12.64
C MET A 9 41.72 5.69 -11.97
N PHE A 10 41.83 6.90 -12.54
CA PHE A 10 41.18 8.10 -12.00
C PHE A 10 39.66 8.09 -12.24
N LEU A 11 39.20 7.47 -13.33
CA LEU A 11 37.77 7.31 -13.63
C LEU A 11 37.08 6.24 -12.78
N LEU A 12 37.82 5.27 -12.25
CA LEU A 12 37.28 4.26 -11.32
C LEU A 12 37.09 4.80 -9.89
N LEU A 13 37.88 5.80 -9.48
CA LEU A 13 37.77 6.43 -8.17
C LEU A 13 36.71 7.54 -8.09
N ALA A 14 36.27 8.09 -9.23
CA ALA A 14 35.13 9.00 -9.33
C ALA A 14 33.78 8.23 -9.31
N GLY A 15 33.73 7.18 -8.50
CA GLY A 15 32.51 6.40 -8.21
C GLY A 15 31.39 7.34 -7.80
N SER A 16 30.31 7.27 -8.57
CA SER A 16 29.06 8.01 -8.44
C SER A 16 28.71 8.39 -7.00
N GLN A 17 28.83 9.68 -6.68
CA GLN A 17 28.21 10.26 -5.49
C GLN A 17 26.70 10.37 -5.76
N VAL A 18 26.00 9.22 -5.70
CA VAL A 18 24.54 9.22 -5.69
C VAL A 18 24.11 9.80 -4.34
N ARG A 19 24.02 11.13 -4.26
CA ARG A 19 23.21 11.79 -3.24
C ARG A 19 21.76 11.54 -3.59
N VAL A 20 21.25 10.40 -3.16
CA VAL A 20 19.81 10.23 -3.01
C VAL A 20 19.41 11.12 -1.84
N THR A 21 19.03 12.36 -2.12
CA THR A 21 18.26 13.16 -1.17
C THR A 21 16.83 12.64 -1.19
N HIS A 22 16.59 11.48 -0.56
CA HIS A 22 15.25 11.18 -0.09
C HIS A 22 14.97 12.09 1.11
N SER A 23 14.54 13.31 0.83
CA SER A 23 13.80 14.10 1.80
C SER A 23 12.36 14.17 1.35
N TRP A 24 11.67 13.03 1.45
CA TRP A 24 10.21 13.03 1.53
C TRP A 24 9.89 12.93 3.02
N SER A 25 9.72 14.07 3.66
CA SER A 25 9.22 14.13 5.04
C SER A 25 7.73 13.76 5.02
N PHE A 26 7.43 12.47 5.16
CA PHE A 26 6.06 12.03 5.41
C PHE A 26 5.87 11.88 6.92
N SER A 27 4.85 12.56 7.44
CA SER A 27 4.45 12.51 8.83
C SER A 27 4.17 11.06 9.27
N ASN A 28 4.65 10.68 10.45
CA ASN A 28 4.77 9.29 10.88
C ASN A 28 3.43 8.58 11.17
N GLU A 29 2.30 9.29 11.25
CA GLU A 29 1.00 8.70 11.61
C GLU A 29 0.27 8.03 10.43
N GLY A 30 0.56 8.41 9.18
CA GLY A 30 -0.04 7.82 7.97
C GLY A 30 0.77 6.69 7.33
N LYS A 31 2.00 6.50 7.78
CA LYS A 31 3.01 5.64 7.12
C LYS A 31 2.67 4.15 7.14
N GLY A 32 1.99 3.71 8.20
CA GLY A 32 1.55 2.31 8.32
C GLY A 32 0.51 1.95 7.25
N ILE A 33 -0.55 2.75 7.13
CA ILE A 33 -1.65 2.51 6.18
C ILE A 33 -1.15 2.58 4.73
N GLU A 34 -0.28 3.55 4.43
CA GLU A 34 0.34 3.67 3.10
C GLU A 34 1.24 2.47 2.78
N SER A 35 1.99 1.94 3.76
CA SER A 35 2.83 0.76 3.57
C SER A 35 2.02 -0.52 3.30
N TYR A 36 0.88 -0.69 3.99
CA TYR A 36 -0.02 -1.83 3.76
C TYR A 36 -0.67 -1.75 2.38
N PHE A 37 -1.07 -0.54 1.96
CA PHE A 37 -1.62 -0.31 0.64
C PHE A 37 -0.60 -0.68 -0.45
N LEU A 38 0.63 -0.17 -0.34
CA LEU A 38 1.69 -0.47 -1.31
C LEU A 38 2.01 -1.98 -1.35
N ALA A 39 2.13 -2.62 -0.18
CA ALA A 39 2.37 -4.07 -0.10
C ALA A 39 1.24 -4.88 -0.76
N THR A 40 -0.01 -4.43 -0.64
CA THR A 40 -1.17 -5.07 -1.29
C THR A 40 -1.08 -4.96 -2.81
N VAL A 41 -0.69 -3.79 -3.33
CA VAL A 41 -0.51 -3.56 -4.76
C VAL A 41 0.64 -4.41 -5.31
N GLU A 42 1.76 -4.49 -4.60
CA GLU A 42 2.89 -5.33 -4.99
C GLU A 42 2.52 -6.82 -5.01
N TYR A 43 1.78 -7.29 -4.01
CA TYR A 43 1.27 -8.66 -3.98
C TYR A 43 0.34 -8.94 -5.17
N ALA A 44 -0.61 -8.06 -5.45
CA ALA A 44 -1.52 -8.20 -6.58
C ALA A 44 -0.76 -8.23 -7.92
N LEU A 45 0.23 -7.36 -8.09
CA LEU A 45 1.10 -7.33 -9.28
C LEU A 45 1.90 -8.64 -9.41
N HIS A 46 2.44 -9.16 -8.31
CA HIS A 46 3.16 -10.42 -8.30
C HIS A 46 2.24 -11.58 -8.76
N ILE A 47 1.05 -11.69 -8.18
CA ILE A 47 0.08 -12.72 -8.55
C ILE A 47 -0.33 -12.60 -10.02
N PHE A 48 -0.52 -11.38 -10.52
CA PHE A 48 -0.81 -11.14 -11.93
C PHE A 48 0.34 -11.61 -12.82
N ASN A 49 1.58 -11.25 -12.51
CA ASN A 49 2.77 -11.66 -13.26
C ASN A 49 2.95 -13.19 -13.27
N VAL A 50 2.66 -13.88 -12.16
CA VAL A 50 2.71 -15.35 -12.08
C VAL A 50 1.64 -16.01 -12.95
N LYS A 51 0.45 -15.41 -13.03
CA LYS A 51 -0.70 -15.97 -13.76
C LYS A 51 -0.73 -15.60 -15.23
N SER A 52 -0.06 -14.52 -15.63
CA SER A 52 -0.01 -14.12 -17.03
C SER A 52 0.74 -15.16 -17.86
N LYS A 53 0.33 -15.31 -19.13
CA LYS A 53 1.04 -16.12 -20.13
C LYS A 53 2.07 -15.31 -20.91
N ASP A 54 2.23 -14.04 -20.57
CA ASP A 54 3.15 -13.15 -21.26
C ASP A 54 4.60 -13.51 -20.94
N THR A 55 5.46 -13.36 -21.94
CA THR A 55 6.89 -13.65 -21.82
C THR A 55 7.59 -12.71 -20.83
N ASN A 56 7.09 -11.48 -20.67
CA ASN A 56 7.69 -10.45 -19.82
C ASN A 56 6.81 -10.18 -18.60
N ALA A 57 7.46 -9.91 -17.47
CA ALA A 57 6.78 -9.46 -16.26
C ALA A 57 6.43 -7.97 -16.34
N TYR A 58 5.32 -7.60 -15.71
CA TYR A 58 4.86 -6.22 -15.62
C TYR A 58 5.41 -5.52 -14.39
N ARG A 59 5.59 -4.19 -14.52
CA ARG A 59 6.01 -3.28 -13.45
C ARG A 59 4.92 -2.24 -13.20
N LEU A 60 4.74 -1.86 -11.93
CA LEU A 60 3.90 -0.72 -11.57
C LEU A 60 4.51 0.59 -12.10
N VAL A 61 3.68 1.40 -12.78
CA VAL A 61 4.10 2.72 -13.29
C VAL A 61 3.53 3.83 -12.42
N SER A 62 2.21 3.83 -12.23
CA SER A 62 1.51 4.75 -11.35
C SER A 62 0.20 4.13 -10.88
N ILE A 63 -0.25 4.58 -9.71
CA ILE A 63 -1.58 4.29 -9.19
C ILE A 63 -2.43 5.51 -9.51
N LEU A 64 -3.54 5.31 -10.22
CA LEU A 64 -4.40 6.41 -10.66
C LEU A 64 -5.35 6.88 -9.57
N ASP A 65 -5.96 5.92 -8.87
CA ASP A 65 -6.87 6.17 -7.77
C ASP A 65 -6.85 4.99 -6.80
N SER A 66 -7.11 5.27 -5.53
CA SER A 66 -7.21 4.26 -4.48
C SER A 66 -8.11 4.77 -3.37
N GLN A 67 -9.19 4.02 -3.12
CA GLN A 67 -10.08 4.29 -1.99
C GLN A 67 -10.13 3.05 -1.09
N ARG A 68 -9.80 3.25 0.19
CA ARG A 68 -10.06 2.24 1.23
C ARG A 68 -11.54 2.27 1.58
N GLU A 69 -12.23 1.15 1.43
CA GLU A 69 -13.58 1.04 1.93
C GLU A 69 -13.58 1.11 3.46
N LYS A 70 -14.40 2.03 3.98
CA LYS A 70 -14.61 2.20 5.41
C LYS A 70 -15.53 1.08 5.90
N THR A 71 -15.01 0.22 6.76
CA THR A 71 -15.85 -0.76 7.45
C THR A 71 -16.51 -0.07 8.63
N PHE A 72 -17.79 -0.32 8.88
CA PHE A 72 -18.49 0.17 10.06
C PHE A 72 -18.95 -0.99 10.91
N ILE A 73 -18.71 -0.89 12.21
CA ILE A 73 -19.25 -1.80 13.22
C ILE A 73 -20.47 -1.11 13.82
N CYS A 74 -21.64 -1.74 13.69
CA CYS A 74 -22.89 -1.19 14.20
C CYS A 74 -23.43 -2.03 15.36
N PHE A 75 -23.75 -1.37 16.46
CA PHE A 75 -24.46 -1.93 17.61
C PHE A 75 -25.91 -1.46 17.59
N PHE A 76 -26.82 -2.43 17.74
CA PHE A 76 -28.26 -2.19 17.74
C PHE A 76 -28.83 -2.61 19.09
N THR A 77 -29.64 -1.75 19.69
CA THR A 77 -30.49 -2.11 20.82
C THR A 77 -31.89 -2.29 20.30
N ILE A 78 -32.45 -3.49 20.46
CA ILE A 78 -33.80 -3.83 20.03
C ILE A 78 -34.64 -4.25 21.23
N SER A 79 -35.91 -3.83 21.25
CA SER A 79 -36.93 -4.41 22.12
C SER A 79 -37.66 -5.51 21.37
N ILE A 80 -37.95 -6.59 22.07
CA ILE A 80 -38.63 -7.77 21.53
C ILE A 80 -39.85 -8.11 22.36
N ASP A 81 -41.00 -8.27 21.69
CA ASP A 81 -42.21 -8.84 22.28
C ASP A 81 -42.50 -10.18 21.57
N PRO A 82 -41.92 -11.30 22.05
CA PRO A 82 -41.85 -12.56 21.29
C PRO A 82 -43.22 -13.11 20.91
N TRP A 83 -44.19 -12.99 21.83
CA TRP A 83 -45.54 -13.50 21.66
C TRP A 83 -46.35 -12.74 20.61
N ARG A 84 -45.95 -11.50 20.31
CA ARG A 84 -46.52 -10.67 19.25
C ARG A 84 -45.66 -10.64 18.00
N THR A 85 -44.48 -11.27 18.00
CA THR A 85 -43.49 -11.21 16.91
C THR A 85 -43.13 -9.78 16.51
N VAL A 86 -43.16 -8.84 17.47
CA VAL A 86 -42.85 -7.43 17.24
C VAL A 86 -41.42 -7.14 17.69
N PHE A 87 -40.70 -6.42 16.85
CA PHE A 87 -39.34 -5.95 17.09
C PHE A 87 -39.34 -4.43 16.96
N GLN A 88 -38.81 -3.73 17.95
CA GLN A 88 -38.66 -2.28 17.92
C GLN A 88 -37.19 -1.92 18.03
N LEU A 89 -36.68 -1.16 17.07
CA LEU A 89 -35.34 -0.61 17.15
C LEU A 89 -35.33 0.56 18.13
N LEU A 90 -34.60 0.43 19.24
CA LEU A 90 -34.49 1.46 20.27
C LEU A 90 -33.27 2.35 20.02
N ASN A 91 -32.14 1.76 19.61
CA ASN A 91 -30.91 2.51 19.35
C ASN A 91 -30.08 1.85 18.25
N LYS A 92 -29.38 2.68 17.47
CA LYS A 92 -28.39 2.29 16.48
C LYS A 92 -27.17 3.19 16.67
N THR A 93 -26.03 2.57 16.99
CA THR A 93 -24.74 3.25 17.01
C THR A 93 -23.83 2.57 16.00
N CYS A 94 -23.21 3.34 15.12
CA CYS A 94 -22.25 2.81 14.15
C CYS A 94 -20.92 3.55 14.35
N LEU A 95 -19.85 2.78 14.44
CA LEU A 95 -18.50 3.26 14.60
C LEU A 95 -17.67 2.80 13.41
N GLU A 96 -16.75 3.64 12.96
CA GLU A 96 -15.81 3.23 11.92
C GLU A 96 -14.88 2.16 12.51
N GLY A 97 -14.88 0.98 11.89
CA GLY A 97 -14.07 -0.15 12.28
C GLY A 97 -12.61 0.15 11.94
N THR A 98 -11.80 0.38 12.96
CA THR A 98 -10.36 0.50 12.81
C THR A 98 -9.75 -0.90 12.88
N TYR A 99 -9.23 -1.36 11.75
CA TYR A 99 -8.33 -2.51 11.64
C TYR A 99 -6.91 -2.00 11.42
#